data_AF-A0AAE5S2I3-F1
#
_entry.id   AF-A0AAE5S2I3-F1
#
_cell.length_a   1.000
_cell.length_b   1.000
_cell.length_c   1.000
_cell.angle_alpha   90.00
_cell.angle_beta   90.00
_cell.angle_gamma   90.00
#
_symmetry.space_group_name_H-M   'P 1'
#
loop_
_entity.id
_entity.type
_entity.pdbx_description
1 polymer ?
#
loop_
_entity_poly.entity_id
_entity_poly.type
_entity_poly.pdbx_seq_one_letter_code
_entity_poly.pdbx_strand_id
1 'polypeptide(L)'
;MAGRATDLRAGDRRLKPDRGRCVRGAGPRRPGRAMMRSVLMAAMVLCSGAACAAPASGDYYGTLEPFAADAVYFVVTDRFVNGDTGNDHRDQGGAHRSFDVPTPCDGGVGDNIGYLGGDFKGIVDHADYIRGLGFGAETL
;
A
#
# COMPACT_ATOMS: atom_id res chain seq x y z
N MET A 1 31.06 -40.42 -0.64
CA MET A 1 32.42 -39.88 -0.89
C MET A 1 32.48 -38.49 -0.32
N ALA A 2 33.09 -38.37 0.87
CA ALA A 2 33.33 -37.10 1.53
C ALA A 2 34.63 -36.47 1.00
N GLY A 3 34.67 -35.15 0.96
CA GLY A 3 35.92 -34.39 0.82
C GLY A 3 35.66 -32.97 0.34
N ARG A 4 36.34 -31.92 0.79
CA ARG A 4 37.12 -31.65 2.01
C ARG A 4 37.39 -30.13 1.92
N ALA A 5 37.43 -29.45 3.06
CA ALA A 5 37.71 -28.03 3.15
C ALA A 5 39.07 -27.63 2.57
N THR A 6 39.17 -26.39 2.08
CA THR A 6 40.44 -25.66 1.98
C THR A 6 40.34 -24.35 2.74
N ASP A 7 41.03 -24.37 3.87
CA ASP A 7 41.53 -23.25 4.68
C ASP A 7 42.57 -22.44 3.88
N LEU A 8 42.70 -21.12 4.14
CA LEU A 8 43.95 -20.36 4.06
C LEU A 8 43.77 -18.90 4.47
N ARG A 9 44.11 -18.63 5.74
CA ARG A 9 44.60 -17.33 6.25
C ARG A 9 45.94 -16.95 5.62
N ALA A 10 46.13 -15.67 5.31
CA ALA A 10 47.36 -14.86 5.47
C ALA A 10 47.11 -13.53 4.72
N GLY A 11 47.24 -12.32 5.29
CA GLY A 11 48.34 -11.86 6.11
C GLY A 11 49.34 -11.12 5.21
N ASP A 12 49.04 -9.88 4.80
CA ASP A 12 50.02 -9.03 4.09
C ASP A 12 50.26 -7.73 4.87
N ARG A 13 51.22 -7.81 5.80
CA ARG A 13 51.86 -6.64 6.42
C ARG A 13 53.05 -6.27 5.56
N ARG A 14 52.93 -5.25 4.72
CA ARG A 14 54.11 -4.54 4.21
C ARG A 14 54.54 -3.43 5.16
N LEU A 15 55.73 -3.62 5.72
CA LEU A 15 56.52 -2.65 6.47
C LEU A 15 57.36 -1.78 5.51
N LYS A 16 57.51 -0.49 5.83
CA LYS A 16 58.67 0.43 5.71
C LYS A 16 58.30 1.83 5.16
N PRO A 17 59.11 2.89 5.39
CA PRO A 17 60.18 3.09 6.38
C PRO A 17 59.95 4.32 7.29
N ASP A 18 60.59 4.28 8.46
CA ASP A 18 60.71 5.38 9.41
C ASP A 18 61.56 6.51 8.82
N ARG A 19 61.00 7.73 8.76
CA ARG A 19 61.72 8.94 8.36
C ARG A 19 61.39 10.07 9.32
N GLY A 20 62.38 10.41 10.13
CA GLY A 20 62.71 11.80 10.46
C GLY A 20 61.80 12.47 11.49
N ARG A 21 62.17 12.32 12.76
CA ARG A 21 61.80 13.23 13.84
C ARG A 21 62.24 14.66 13.48
N CYS A 22 61.28 15.54 13.15
CA CYS A 22 61.46 16.99 13.17
C CYS A 22 60.77 17.57 14.42
N VAL A 23 61.48 18.52 15.02
CA VAL A 23 61.24 19.10 16.35
C VAL A 23 59.97 19.95 16.38
N ARG A 24 59.22 19.86 17.48
CA ARG A 24 57.97 20.61 17.74
C ARG A 24 58.26 22.11 17.81
N GLY A 25 57.72 22.87 16.87
CA GLY A 25 57.50 24.31 17.01
C GLY A 25 56.11 24.58 17.59
N ALA A 26 56.04 25.34 18.68
CA ALA A 26 54.79 25.80 19.28
C ALA A 26 54.19 26.94 18.43
N GLY A 27 53.12 26.65 17.68
CA GLY A 27 52.31 27.66 16.99
C GLY A 27 51.10 28.08 17.83
N PRO A 28 50.63 29.35 17.72
CA PRO A 28 49.52 29.84 18.51
C PRO A 28 48.20 29.15 18.14
N ARG A 29 47.42 28.79 19.15
CA ARG A 29 46.10 28.17 19.04
C ARG A 29 45.13 29.12 18.34
N ARG A 30 44.69 28.80 17.12
CA ARG A 30 43.55 29.46 16.48
C ARG A 30 42.24 28.82 17.00
N PRO A 31 41.36 29.55 17.68
CA PRO A 31 40.05 29.03 18.03
C PRO A 31 39.10 29.10 16.83
N GLY A 32 38.18 28.13 16.74
CA GLY A 32 36.94 28.29 15.97
C GLY A 32 36.88 27.62 14.61
N ARG A 33 36.79 26.28 14.57
CA ARG A 33 36.25 25.53 13.42
C ARG A 33 35.03 24.66 13.76
N ALA A 34 34.46 24.83 14.95
CA ALA A 34 33.37 23.98 15.45
C ALA A 34 31.95 24.56 15.25
N MET A 35 31.80 25.79 14.74
CA MET A 35 30.50 26.48 14.73
C MET A 35 29.76 26.44 13.38
N MET A 36 30.25 25.70 12.37
CA MET A 36 29.69 25.78 11.01
C MET A 36 29.05 24.49 10.51
N ARG A 37 29.09 23.39 11.27
CA ARG A 37 28.35 22.14 10.96
C ARG A 37 26.95 22.08 11.57
N SER A 38 26.63 22.94 12.53
CA SER A 38 25.38 22.87 13.28
C SER A 38 24.24 23.74 12.71
N VAL A 39 24.53 24.63 11.75
CA VAL A 39 23.51 25.53 11.18
C VAL A 39 22.71 24.85 10.05
N LEU A 40 23.28 23.84 9.38
CA LEU A 40 22.59 23.15 8.28
C LEU A 40 21.49 22.16 8.75
N MET A 41 21.55 21.66 9.99
CA MET A 41 20.53 20.79 10.57
C MET A 41 19.30 21.55 11.09
N ALA A 42 19.45 22.86 11.39
CA ALA A 42 18.35 23.67 11.92
C ALA A 42 17.36 24.16 10.85
N ALA A 43 17.79 24.24 9.57
CA ALA A 43 16.94 24.71 8.48
C ALA A 43 15.97 23.63 7.95
N MET A 44 16.29 22.34 8.12
CA MET A 44 15.47 21.23 7.63
C MET A 44 14.31 20.87 8.58
N VAL A 45 14.34 21.36 9.82
CA VAL A 45 13.30 21.12 10.85
C VAL A 45 12.12 22.11 10.72
N LEU A 46 12.30 23.24 10.02
CA LEU A 46 11.26 24.28 9.96
C LEU A 46 10.14 24.02 8.95
N CYS A 47 10.30 23.05 8.03
CA CYS A 47 9.29 22.76 7.00
C CYS A 47 8.31 21.63 7.34
N SER A 48 8.49 20.94 8.47
CA SER A 48 7.61 19.81 8.87
C SER A 48 6.37 20.24 9.67
N GLY A 49 6.18 21.54 9.93
CA GLY A 49 5.13 22.05 10.83
C GLY A 49 3.89 22.64 10.16
N ALA A 50 3.81 22.65 8.82
CA ALA A 50 2.59 23.08 8.13
C ALA A 50 1.55 21.96 8.21
N ALA A 51 0.91 21.81 9.37
CA ALA A 51 -0.33 21.08 9.47
C ALA A 51 -1.35 21.79 8.57
N CYS A 52 -1.68 21.18 7.43
CA CYS A 52 -2.92 21.52 6.74
C CYS A 52 -4.04 21.34 7.75
N ALA A 53 -4.61 22.44 8.22
CA ALA A 53 -5.83 22.39 9.00
C ALA A 53 -6.86 21.63 8.17
N ALA A 54 -7.31 20.49 8.67
CA ALA A 54 -8.43 19.77 8.07
C ALA A 54 -9.58 20.77 7.95
N PRO A 55 -10.31 20.80 6.82
CA PRO A 55 -11.48 21.66 6.69
C PRO A 55 -12.38 21.37 7.89
N ALA A 56 -12.86 22.43 8.55
CA ALA A 56 -13.85 22.27 9.60
C ALA A 56 -15.05 21.51 8.99
N SER A 57 -15.40 20.36 9.58
CA SER A 57 -16.61 19.64 9.21
C SER A 57 -17.79 20.55 9.55
N GLY A 58 -18.35 21.20 8.52
CA GLY A 58 -19.62 21.87 8.67
C GLY A 58 -20.69 20.80 8.82
N ASP A 59 -21.48 20.89 9.88
CA ASP A 59 -22.65 20.02 10.01
C ASP A 59 -23.67 20.45 8.95
N TYR A 60 -23.92 19.57 7.98
CA TYR A 60 -24.99 19.76 7.01
C TYR A 60 -26.24 19.07 7.53
N TYR A 61 -27.40 19.72 7.40
CA TYR A 61 -28.68 19.08 7.72
C TYR A 61 -28.84 17.84 6.83
N GLY A 62 -28.88 16.64 7.44
CA GLY A 62 -28.82 15.34 6.74
C GLY A 62 -27.51 14.56 6.95
N THR A 63 -26.48 15.16 7.56
CA THR A 63 -25.24 14.48 8.01
C THR A 63 -25.18 14.26 9.52
N LEU A 64 -26.24 14.63 10.23
CA LEU A 64 -26.35 14.47 11.69
C LEU A 64 -26.57 13.01 12.11
N GLU A 65 -27.02 12.19 11.16
CA GLU A 65 -27.29 10.77 11.39
C GLU A 65 -25.96 10.01 11.45
N PRO A 66 -25.72 9.16 12.47
CA PRO A 66 -24.44 8.47 12.64
C PRO A 66 -23.98 7.71 11.39
N PHE A 67 -24.93 7.12 10.64
CA PHE A 67 -24.65 6.41 9.39
C PHE A 67 -24.06 7.30 8.29
N ALA A 68 -24.31 8.60 8.32
CA ALA A 68 -23.75 9.53 7.34
C ALA A 68 -22.22 9.69 7.48
N ALA A 69 -21.62 9.22 8.59
CA ALA A 69 -20.18 9.15 8.76
C ALA A 69 -19.55 7.93 8.06
N ASP A 70 -20.34 6.93 7.67
CA ASP A 70 -19.85 5.69 7.06
C ASP A 70 -19.78 5.78 5.53
N ALA A 71 -18.72 5.18 4.96
CA ALA A 71 -18.61 5.03 3.52
C ALA A 71 -19.53 3.89 3.02
N VAL A 72 -20.21 4.11 1.89
CA VAL A 72 -21.11 3.12 1.27
C VAL A 72 -20.44 2.44 0.08
N TYR A 73 -20.41 1.11 0.09
CA TYR A 73 -19.93 0.29 -1.03
C TYR A 73 -21.12 -0.25 -1.84
N PHE A 74 -21.33 0.29 -3.04
CA PHE A 74 -22.41 -0.16 -3.92
C PHE A 74 -21.96 -1.41 -4.71
N VAL A 75 -22.68 -2.51 -4.51
CA VAL A 75 -22.41 -3.79 -5.19
C VAL A 75 -23.55 -4.12 -6.15
N VAL A 76 -23.19 -4.44 -7.39
CA VAL A 76 -24.10 -5.14 -8.31
C VAL A 76 -23.91 -6.63 -8.06
N THR A 77 -24.87 -7.24 -7.35
CA THR A 77 -24.75 -8.60 -6.79
C THR A 77 -24.30 -9.63 -7.82
N ASP A 78 -24.97 -9.68 -8.98
CA ASP A 78 -24.67 -10.61 -10.08
C ASP A 78 -23.26 -10.45 -10.67
N ARG A 79 -22.62 -9.28 -10.49
CA ARG A 79 -21.31 -8.94 -11.05
C ARG A 79 -20.17 -8.98 -10.04
N PHE A 80 -20.45 -9.41 -8.80
CA PHE A 80 -19.45 -9.47 -7.76
C PHE A 80 -18.78 -10.85 -7.71
N VAL A 81 -19.39 -11.82 -7.03
CA VAL A 81 -18.85 -13.18 -6.85
C VAL A 81 -19.99 -14.19 -6.80
N ASN A 82 -19.84 -15.29 -7.54
CA ASN A 82 -20.70 -16.46 -7.45
C ASN A 82 -20.19 -17.37 -6.32
N GLY A 83 -20.86 -17.32 -5.17
CA GLY A 83 -20.51 -18.07 -3.97
C GLY A 83 -21.26 -19.39 -3.82
N ASP A 84 -22.34 -19.60 -4.58
CA ASP A 84 -23.15 -20.80 -4.59
C ASP A 84 -23.69 -21.13 -5.98
N THR A 85 -22.91 -21.93 -6.73
CA THR A 85 -23.34 -22.42 -8.05
C THR A 85 -24.58 -23.32 -7.98
N GLY A 86 -25.00 -23.79 -6.80
CA GLY A 86 -26.19 -24.62 -6.63
C GLY A 86 -27.50 -23.87 -6.89
N ASN A 87 -27.47 -22.53 -6.80
CA ASN A 87 -28.60 -21.66 -7.14
C ASN A 87 -28.54 -21.11 -8.58
N ASP A 88 -27.51 -21.45 -9.35
CA ASP A 88 -27.40 -21.08 -10.76
C ASP A 88 -28.43 -21.86 -11.58
N HIS A 89 -29.54 -21.22 -11.94
CA HIS A 89 -30.52 -21.79 -12.86
C HIS A 89 -30.07 -21.69 -14.31
N ARG A 90 -28.95 -22.36 -14.67
CA ARG A 90 -28.27 -22.22 -15.97
C ARG A 90 -29.13 -22.59 -17.18
N ASP A 91 -30.08 -23.52 -17.00
CA ASP A 91 -30.99 -23.96 -18.06
C ASP A 91 -32.27 -23.10 -18.15
N GLN A 92 -32.36 -22.01 -17.36
CA GLN A 92 -33.49 -21.09 -17.39
C GLN A 92 -33.62 -20.40 -18.76
N GLY A 93 -34.87 -20.21 -19.19
CA GLY A 93 -35.21 -19.41 -20.38
C GLY A 93 -35.39 -20.24 -21.65
N GLY A 94 -35.04 -21.52 -21.66
CA GLY A 94 -35.28 -22.42 -22.79
C GLY A 94 -34.67 -21.88 -24.10
N ALA A 95 -35.51 -21.56 -25.09
CA ALA A 95 -35.06 -20.97 -26.35
C ALA A 95 -34.37 -19.60 -26.19
N HIS A 96 -34.66 -18.88 -25.11
CA HIS A 96 -34.09 -17.58 -24.76
C HIS A 96 -33.36 -17.69 -23.42
N ARG A 97 -32.16 -18.29 -23.44
CA ARG A 97 -31.33 -18.44 -22.23
C ARG A 97 -31.12 -17.11 -21.50
N SER A 98 -31.09 -17.18 -20.17
CA SER A 98 -30.88 -15.99 -19.32
C SER A 98 -29.44 -15.84 -18.81
N PHE A 99 -28.65 -16.93 -18.79
CA PHE A 99 -27.24 -16.92 -18.40
C PHE A 99 -26.32 -16.73 -19.59
N ASP A 100 -25.16 -16.12 -19.35
CA ASP A 100 -24.06 -16.02 -20.29
C ASP A 100 -24.49 -15.55 -21.69
N VAL A 101 -25.16 -14.39 -21.73
CA VAL A 101 -25.65 -13.78 -22.96
C VAL A 101 -24.71 -12.67 -23.37
N PRO A 102 -23.76 -12.93 -24.30
CA PRO A 102 -22.84 -11.91 -24.76
C PRO A 102 -23.58 -10.85 -25.58
N THR A 103 -23.21 -9.60 -25.39
CA THR A 103 -23.61 -8.49 -26.25
C THR A 103 -22.76 -8.53 -27.51
N PRO A 104 -23.36 -8.58 -28.71
CA PRO A 104 -22.60 -8.48 -29.95
C PRO A 104 -21.92 -7.11 -30.03
N CYS A 105 -20.61 -7.11 -30.28
CA CYS A 105 -19.81 -5.91 -30.45
C CYS A 105 -18.80 -6.12 -31.59
N ASP A 106 -18.55 -5.06 -32.36
CA ASP A 106 -17.49 -5.09 -33.36
C ASP A 106 -16.12 -5.04 -32.66
N GLY A 107 -15.19 -5.91 -33.05
CA GLY A 107 -13.83 -5.93 -32.51
C GLY A 107 -13.56 -6.92 -31.35
N GLY A 108 -14.54 -7.77 -30.99
CA GLY A 108 -14.31 -8.93 -30.11
C GLY A 108 -14.15 -8.64 -28.61
N VAL A 109 -14.32 -7.39 -28.17
CA VAL A 109 -14.40 -7.01 -26.76
C VAL A 109 -15.87 -6.87 -26.37
N GLY A 110 -16.51 -7.99 -26.02
CA GLY A 110 -17.95 -8.06 -25.74
C GLY A 110 -18.28 -8.09 -24.27
N ASP A 111 -19.40 -7.45 -23.93
CA ASP A 111 -20.01 -7.47 -22.60
C ASP A 111 -20.98 -8.65 -22.45
N ASN A 112 -21.54 -8.83 -21.25
CA ASN A 112 -22.55 -9.84 -20.96
C ASN A 112 -23.79 -9.21 -20.31
N ILE A 113 -24.96 -9.44 -20.92
CA ILE A 113 -26.27 -9.00 -20.41
C ILE A 113 -26.99 -10.10 -19.63
N GLY A 114 -26.53 -11.35 -19.73
CA GLY A 114 -27.07 -12.46 -18.97
C GLY A 114 -26.63 -12.43 -17.51
N TYR A 115 -27.27 -13.27 -16.70
CA TYR A 115 -26.77 -13.57 -15.36
C TYR A 115 -25.41 -14.25 -15.45
N LEU A 116 -24.53 -13.90 -14.51
CA LEU A 116 -23.22 -14.48 -14.31
C LEU A 116 -23.13 -15.28 -13.00
N GLY A 117 -24.18 -15.22 -12.18
CA GLY A 117 -24.35 -16.04 -10.99
C GLY A 117 -23.82 -15.38 -9.71
N GLY A 118 -23.53 -14.08 -9.73
CA GLY A 118 -23.16 -13.39 -8.50
C GLY A 118 -24.31 -13.39 -7.50
N ASP A 119 -24.01 -13.66 -6.23
CA ASP A 119 -25.03 -13.95 -5.22
C ASP A 119 -24.66 -13.38 -3.83
N PHE A 120 -25.59 -13.49 -2.87
CA PHE A 120 -25.38 -12.99 -1.51
C PHE A 120 -24.38 -13.84 -0.71
N LYS A 121 -24.25 -15.14 -1.01
CA LYS A 121 -23.26 -15.97 -0.34
C LYS A 121 -21.85 -15.51 -0.70
N GLY A 122 -21.60 -15.16 -1.96
CA GLY A 122 -20.35 -14.55 -2.42
C GLY A 122 -20.05 -13.22 -1.74
N ILE A 123 -21.07 -12.38 -1.50
CA ILE A 123 -20.89 -11.14 -0.73
C ILE A 123 -20.50 -11.43 0.72
N VAL A 124 -21.19 -12.36 1.39
CA VAL A 124 -20.91 -12.74 2.78
C VAL A 124 -19.51 -13.34 2.92
N ASP A 125 -19.12 -14.24 2.01
CA ASP A 125 -17.80 -14.88 2.00
C ASP A 125 -16.65 -13.87 1.78
N HIS A 126 -16.95 -12.70 1.22
CA HIS A 126 -15.99 -11.61 0.99
C HIS A 126 -16.25 -10.36 1.84
N ALA A 127 -17.02 -10.48 2.92
CA ALA A 127 -17.29 -9.35 3.82
C ALA A 127 -15.99 -8.78 4.41
N ASP A 128 -15.02 -9.62 4.75
CA ASP A 128 -13.71 -9.18 5.27
C ASP A 128 -12.90 -8.38 4.23
N TYR A 129 -13.05 -8.70 2.95
CA TYR A 129 -12.44 -7.91 1.87
C TYR A 129 -13.05 -6.50 1.82
N ILE A 130 -14.38 -6.40 1.88
CA ILE A 130 -15.09 -5.12 1.89
C ILE A 130 -14.70 -4.30 3.14
N ARG A 131 -14.60 -4.94 4.31
CA ARG A 131 -14.10 -4.28 5.52
C ARG A 131 -12.65 -3.84 5.40
N GLY A 132 -11.79 -4.66 4.79
CA GLY A 132 -10.38 -4.34 4.54
C GLY A 132 -10.19 -3.11 3.65
N LEU A 133 -11.17 -2.78 2.81
CA LEU A 133 -11.21 -1.54 2.02
C LEU A 133 -11.65 -0.31 2.83
N GLY A 134 -12.10 -0.48 4.08
CA GLY A 134 -12.60 0.60 4.94
C GLY A 134 -14.10 0.84 4.83
N PHE A 135 -14.85 -0.10 4.26
CA PHE A 135 -16.32 -0.04 4.20
C PHE A 135 -16.94 -0.94 5.26
N GLY A 136 -17.85 -0.39 6.04
CA GLY A 136 -18.57 -1.12 7.07
C GLY A 136 -19.15 -0.14 8.07
N ALA A 137 -20.35 -0.44 8.58
CA ALA A 137 -20.92 0.29 9.70
C ALA A 137 -20.25 -0.23 10.99
N GLU A 138 -19.10 0.34 11.34
CA GLU A 138 -18.49 0.16 12.66
C GLU A 138 -18.62 1.46 13.42
N THR A 139 -19.61 1.52 14.31
CA THR A 139 -19.65 2.58 15.32
C THR A 139 -18.54 2.30 16.32
N LEU A 140 -17.45 3.08 16.24
CA LEU A 140 -16.42 3.19 17.28
C LEU A 140 -17.02 3.60 18.63
#